data_AF-A0A848WBC7-F1
#
_entry.id   AF-A0A848WBC7-F1
#
_cell.length_a   1.000
_cell.length_b   1.000
_cell.length_c   1.000
_cell.angle_alpha   90.00
_cell.angle_beta   90.00
_cell.angle_gamma   90.00
#
_symmetry.space_group_name_H-M   'P 1'
#
loop_
_entity.id
_entity.type
_entity.pdbx_description
1 polymer ?
#
loop_
_entity_poly.entity_id
_entity_poly.type
_entity_poly.pdbx_seq_one_letter_code
_entity_poly.pdbx_strand_id
1 'polypeptide(L)'
;MHLPRPGVEDGPQLREERRKALAGEPSLAVDNAVDQAELAIKEDGAEVITLGCSGVFWLKPFIEQGLAERGWEVPVLEGYSASIELAKLMVNLGVNASGITYMPEHPRNVPNKIVV
;
A
#
# COMPACT_ATOMS: atom_id res chain seq x y z
N MET A 1 14.31 4.07 3.97
CA MET A 1 14.18 3.01 2.95
C MET A 1 15.36 3.12 2.02
N HIS A 2 16.32 2.22 2.11
CA HIS A 2 17.53 2.31 1.32
C HIS A 2 17.89 0.90 0.83
N LEU A 3 18.22 0.78 -0.46
CA LEU A 3 18.94 -0.41 -0.94
C LEU A 3 20.20 -0.57 -0.08
N PRO A 4 20.67 -1.78 0.23
CA PRO A 4 21.84 -1.96 1.09
C PRO A 4 22.98 -1.07 0.59
N ARG A 5 23.41 -0.12 1.43
CA ARG A 5 24.46 0.84 1.09
C ARG A 5 25.77 0.10 1.34
N PRO A 6 26.65 -0.07 0.34
CA PRO A 6 27.92 -0.77 0.55
C PRO A 6 28.69 -0.17 1.74
N GLY A 7 29.06 -1.01 2.71
CA GLY A 7 29.83 -0.60 3.88
C GLY A 7 29.04 -0.19 5.13
N VAL A 8 27.71 -0.37 5.15
CA VAL A 8 26.88 -0.19 6.36
C VAL A 8 26.33 -1.55 6.78
N GLU A 9 26.32 -1.87 8.07
CA GLU A 9 25.55 -3.03 8.55
C GLU A 9 24.08 -2.81 8.20
N ASP A 10 23.53 -3.69 7.38
CA ASP A 10 22.13 -3.62 7.03
C ASP A 10 21.29 -3.84 8.29
N GLY A 11 20.35 -2.93 8.56
CA GLY A 11 19.30 -3.17 9.55
C GLY A 11 18.43 -4.38 9.17
N PRO A 12 17.44 -4.75 10.00
CA PRO A 12 16.58 -5.90 9.76
C PRO A 12 16.02 -5.89 8.35
N GLN A 13 16.31 -6.93 7.57
CA GLN A 13 15.83 -7.01 6.21
C GLN A 13 14.34 -7.38 6.21
N LEU A 14 13.50 -6.62 5.50
CA LEU A 14 12.07 -6.90 5.36
C LEU A 14 11.76 -8.33 4.90
N ARG A 15 12.67 -8.95 4.12
CA ARG A 15 12.55 -10.36 3.72
C ARG A 15 12.65 -11.32 4.90
N GLU A 16 13.57 -11.06 5.81
CA GLU A 16 13.76 -11.86 7.02
C GLU A 16 12.60 -11.62 7.98
N GLU A 17 12.19 -10.38 8.17
CA GLU A 17 11.02 -10.02 9.00
C GLU A 17 9.74 -10.70 8.48
N ARG A 18 9.54 -10.71 7.16
CA ARG A 18 8.45 -11.46 6.53
C ARG A 18 8.55 -12.95 6.83
N ARG A 19 9.75 -13.54 6.76
CA ARG A 19 9.96 -14.97 7.07
C ARG A 19 9.60 -15.26 8.52
N LYS A 20 10.08 -14.44 9.47
CA LYS A 20 9.77 -14.55 10.90
C LYS A 20 8.26 -14.51 11.14
N ALA A 21 7.60 -13.47 10.63
CA ALA A 21 6.16 -13.29 10.78
C ALA A 21 5.36 -14.48 10.24
N LEU A 22 5.71 -14.99 9.05
CA LEU A 22 5.06 -16.15 8.45
C LEU A 22 5.33 -17.46 9.22
N ALA A 23 6.44 -17.55 9.95
CA ALA A 23 6.75 -18.66 10.83
C ALA A 23 6.10 -18.54 12.23
N GLY A 24 5.38 -17.45 12.50
CA GLY A 24 4.85 -17.13 13.83
C GLY A 24 5.94 -16.71 14.83
N GLU A 25 7.14 -16.39 14.36
CA GLU A 25 8.21 -15.82 15.16
C GLU A 25 7.98 -14.30 15.34
N PRO A 26 8.45 -13.69 16.44
CA PRO A 26 8.38 -12.24 16.62
C PRO A 26 9.03 -11.49 15.45
N SER A 27 8.34 -10.46 14.95
CA SER A 27 8.81 -9.61 13.85
C SER A 27 8.69 -8.14 14.23
N LEU A 28 9.83 -7.46 14.25
CA LEU A 28 9.91 -6.02 14.48
C LEU A 28 9.12 -5.23 13.43
N ALA A 29 9.07 -5.73 12.18
CA ALA A 29 8.28 -5.07 11.15
C ALA A 29 6.77 -5.13 11.43
N VAL A 30 6.29 -6.24 11.98
CA VAL A 30 4.88 -6.39 12.39
C VAL A 30 4.59 -5.48 13.57
N ASP A 31 5.38 -5.58 14.65
CA ASP A 31 5.16 -4.82 15.88
C ASP A 31 5.11 -3.32 15.59
N ASN A 32 6.12 -2.80 14.88
CA ASN A 32 6.17 -1.39 14.51
C ASN A 32 4.99 -0.98 13.63
N ALA A 33 4.53 -1.83 12.71
CA ALA A 33 3.43 -1.49 11.83
C ALA A 33 2.09 -1.42 12.57
N VAL A 34 1.86 -2.33 13.52
CA VAL A 34 0.65 -2.29 14.38
C VAL A 34 0.70 -1.06 15.28
N ASP A 35 1.85 -0.75 15.88
CA ASP A 35 2.02 0.43 16.72
C ASP A 35 1.76 1.74 15.96
N GLN A 36 2.35 1.89 14.78
CA GLN A 36 2.12 3.07 13.95
C GLN A 36 0.67 3.16 13.46
N ALA A 37 0.04 2.03 13.15
CA ALA A 37 -1.37 2.03 12.77
C ALA A 37 -2.27 2.48 13.93
N GLU A 38 -2.01 2.04 15.16
CA GLU A 38 -2.75 2.50 16.34
C GLU A 38 -2.52 3.99 16.64
N LEU A 39 -1.29 4.48 16.50
CA LEU A 39 -0.99 5.91 16.64
C LEU A 39 -1.76 6.73 15.60
N ALA A 40 -1.81 6.28 14.34
CA ALA A 40 -2.58 6.96 13.30
C ALA A 40 -4.07 7.06 13.66
N ILE A 41 -4.64 6.02 14.28
CA ILE A 41 -6.04 6.06 14.74
C ILE A 41 -6.21 7.06 15.89
N LYS A 42 -5.34 6.98 16.91
CA LYS A 42 -5.48 7.78 18.15
C LYS A 42 -5.14 9.25 17.96
N GLU A 43 -4.09 9.55 17.20
CA GLU A 43 -3.50 10.88 17.11
C GLU A 43 -3.99 11.63 15.87
N ASP A 44 -4.16 10.93 14.74
CA ASP A 44 -4.57 11.55 13.48
C ASP A 44 -6.08 11.38 13.18
N GLY A 45 -6.78 10.54 13.96
CA GLY A 45 -8.18 10.21 13.72
C GLY A 45 -8.39 9.35 12.48
N ALA A 46 -7.42 8.50 12.13
CA ALA A 46 -7.53 7.62 10.97
C ALA A 46 -8.65 6.59 11.15
N GLU A 47 -9.57 6.53 10.19
CA GLU A 47 -10.66 5.54 10.14
C GLU A 47 -10.35 4.36 9.21
N VAL A 48 -9.27 4.45 8.43
CA VAL A 48 -8.79 3.44 7.48
C VAL A 48 -7.27 3.47 7.45
N ILE A 49 -6.62 2.31 7.45
CA ILE A 49 -5.17 2.18 7.31
C ILE A 49 -4.85 1.70 5.89
N THR A 50 -3.90 2.35 5.22
CA THR A 50 -3.41 1.93 3.90
C THR A 50 -1.91 1.75 3.90
N LEU A 51 -1.43 0.67 3.29
CA LEU A 51 -0.01 0.38 3.19
C LEU A 51 0.63 1.17 2.04
N GLY A 52 1.57 2.05 2.37
CA GLY A 52 2.18 2.99 1.41
C GLY A 52 3.37 2.47 0.59
N CYS A 53 3.78 1.21 0.77
CA CYS A 53 4.94 0.65 0.07
C CYS A 53 4.69 -0.81 -0.34
N SER A 54 4.94 -1.14 -1.61
CA SER A 54 4.73 -2.49 -2.15
C SER A 54 5.59 -3.56 -1.45
N GLY A 55 6.74 -3.17 -0.89
CA GLY A 55 7.59 -4.06 -0.11
C GLY A 55 6.99 -4.52 1.23
N VAL A 56 5.89 -3.90 1.67
CA VAL A 56 5.26 -4.19 2.96
C VAL A 56 3.82 -4.67 2.85
N PHE A 57 3.25 -4.85 1.66
CA PHE A 57 1.85 -5.29 1.49
C PHE A 57 1.50 -6.59 2.24
N TRP A 58 2.50 -7.45 2.47
CA TRP A 58 2.35 -8.68 3.27
C TRP A 58 2.01 -8.43 4.74
N LEU A 59 2.18 -7.20 5.26
CA LEU A 59 1.82 -6.83 6.64
C LEU A 59 0.32 -6.70 6.86
N LYS A 60 -0.49 -6.56 5.80
CA LYS A 60 -1.95 -6.37 5.89
C LYS A 60 -2.62 -7.29 6.93
N PRO A 61 -2.54 -8.63 6.83
CA PRO A 61 -3.24 -9.51 7.78
C PRO A 61 -2.75 -9.36 9.22
N PHE A 62 -1.47 -9.05 9.42
CA PHE A 62 -0.90 -8.85 10.76
C PHE A 62 -1.36 -7.52 11.38
N ILE A 63 -1.48 -6.46 10.58
CA ILE A 63 -2.03 -5.18 11.02
C ILE A 63 -3.52 -5.33 11.35
N GLU A 64 -4.30 -6.01 10.50
CA GLU A 64 -5.73 -6.29 10.76
C GLU A 64 -5.90 -7.02 12.09
N GLN A 65 -5.15 -8.09 12.31
CA GLN A 65 -5.20 -8.87 13.54
C GLN A 65 -4.74 -8.05 14.75
N GLY A 66 -3.59 -7.38 14.67
CA GLY A 66 -3.02 -6.62 15.78
C GLY A 66 -3.89 -5.43 16.21
N LEU A 67 -4.57 -4.77 15.26
CA LEU A 67 -5.56 -3.74 15.57
C LEU A 67 -6.81 -4.33 16.21
N ALA A 68 -7.33 -5.44 15.70
CA ALA A 68 -8.49 -6.13 16.28
C ALA A 68 -8.23 -6.58 17.73
N GLU A 69 -7.04 -7.13 18.01
CA GLU A 69 -6.60 -7.51 19.37
C GLU A 69 -6.53 -6.31 20.32
N ARG A 70 -6.27 -5.10 19.80
CA ARG A 70 -6.27 -3.84 20.54
C ARG A 70 -7.65 -3.19 20.65
N GLY A 71 -8.69 -3.81 20.08
CA GLY A 71 -10.06 -3.32 20.13
C GLY A 71 -10.43 -2.31 19.04
N TRP A 72 -9.63 -2.22 17.96
CA TRP A 72 -9.92 -1.37 16.81
C TRP A 72 -10.56 -2.17 15.66
N GLU A 73 -11.69 -1.68 15.14
CA GLU A 73 -12.39 -2.24 13.99
C GLU A 73 -12.31 -1.26 12.80
N VAL A 74 -11.15 -1.19 12.15
CA VAL A 74 -10.93 -0.31 10.98
C VAL A 74 -10.46 -1.12 9.76
N PRO A 75 -10.84 -0.73 8.52
CA PRO A 75 -10.34 -1.39 7.32
C PRO A 75 -8.84 -1.19 7.14
N VAL A 76 -8.15 -2.25 6.71
CA VAL A 76 -6.75 -2.19 6.28
C VAL A 76 -6.66 -2.53 4.80
N LEU A 77 -6.09 -1.62 4.01
CA LEU A 77 -5.96 -1.75 2.57
C LEU A 77 -4.50 -1.82 2.14
N GLU A 78 -4.24 -2.51 1.05
CA GLU A 78 -2.93 -2.54 0.40
C GLU A 78 -3.09 -2.38 -1.12
N GLY A 79 -2.05 -1.86 -1.77
CA GLY A 79 -2.17 -1.38 -3.14
C GLY A 79 -2.37 -2.47 -4.19
N TYR A 80 -1.95 -3.72 -3.95
CA TYR A 80 -2.01 -4.80 -4.93
C TYR A 80 -3.46 -5.25 -5.19
N SER A 81 -4.16 -5.72 -4.16
CA SER A 81 -5.54 -6.20 -4.28
C SER A 81 -6.50 -5.06 -4.60
N ALA A 82 -6.30 -3.88 -4.01
CA ALA A 82 -7.11 -2.69 -4.31
C ALA A 82 -7.01 -2.30 -5.80
N SER A 83 -5.80 -2.35 -6.38
CA SER A 83 -5.60 -2.04 -7.80
C SER A 83 -6.22 -3.09 -8.72
N ILE A 84 -6.16 -4.38 -8.35
CA ILE A 84 -6.77 -5.46 -9.13
C ILE A 84 -8.29 -5.29 -9.18
N GLU A 85 -8.94 -5.04 -8.05
CA GLU A 85 -10.39 -4.84 -8.01
C GLU A 85 -10.82 -3.57 -8.72
N LEU A 86 -10.05 -2.48 -8.59
CA LEU A 86 -10.28 -1.27 -9.37
C LEU A 86 -10.15 -1.53 -10.88
N ALA A 87 -9.14 -2.30 -11.32
CA ALA A 87 -8.98 -2.63 -12.73
C ALA A 87 -10.16 -3.45 -13.28
N LYS A 88 -10.65 -4.43 -12.52
CA LYS A 88 -11.86 -5.20 -12.88
C LYS A 88 -13.08 -4.30 -13.01
N LEU A 89 -13.28 -3.36 -12.08
CA LEU A 89 -14.37 -2.39 -12.15
C LEU A 89 -14.31 -1.59 -13.45
N MET A 90 -13.14 -1.06 -13.82
CA MET A 90 -12.96 -0.29 -15.05
C MET A 90 -13.28 -1.10 -16.30
N VAL A 91 -12.83 -2.36 -16.36
CA VAL A 91 -13.15 -3.29 -17.45
C VAL A 91 -14.65 -3.56 -17.54
N ASN A 92 -15.31 -3.84 -16.41
CA ASN A 92 -16.74 -4.15 -16.36
C ASN A 92 -17.61 -2.97 -16.82
N LEU A 93 -17.18 -1.74 -16.53
CA LEU A 93 -17.85 -0.52 -16.99
C LEU A 93 -17.51 -0.14 -18.44
N GLY A 94 -16.55 -0.83 -19.08
CA GLY A 94 -16.05 -0.45 -20.40
C GLY A 94 -15.30 0.89 -20.42
N VAL A 95 -14.77 1.32 -19.27
CA VAL A 95 -14.07 2.60 -19.12
C VAL A 95 -12.57 2.38 -19.29
N ASN A 96 -11.93 3.27 -20.05
CA ASN A 96 -10.48 3.28 -20.23
C ASN A 96 -9.92 4.70 -20.01
N ALA A 97 -8.59 4.80 -19.93
CA ALA A 97 -7.88 6.07 -19.84
C ALA A 97 -8.32 7.02 -20.97
N SER A 98 -8.68 8.26 -20.61
CA SER A 98 -9.09 9.26 -21.58
C SER A 98 -7.94 9.59 -22.52
N GLY A 99 -8.13 9.37 -23.83
CA GLY A 99 -7.18 9.75 -24.86
C GLY A 99 -7.03 11.27 -25.06
N ILE A 100 -7.78 12.09 -24.33
CA ILE A 100 -7.57 13.54 -24.27
C ILE A 100 -6.55 13.87 -23.17
N THR A 101 -6.62 13.17 -22.03
CA THR A 101 -5.70 13.37 -20.89
C THR A 101 -4.38 12.65 -21.11
N TYR A 102 -4.45 11.41 -21.60
CA TYR A 102 -3.32 10.55 -21.94
C TYR A 102 -3.28 10.37 -23.46
N MET A 103 -2.96 11.45 -24.17
CA MET A 103 -2.93 11.43 -25.64
C MET A 103 -1.91 10.40 -26.17
N PRO A 104 -2.25 9.67 -27.25
CA PRO A 104 -1.27 8.88 -27.97
C PRO A 104 -0.24 9.80 -28.65
N GLU A 105 0.92 9.24 -29.03
CA GLU A 105 2.01 10.01 -29.66
C GLU A 105 1.55 10.80 -30.91
N HIS A 106 0.61 10.24 -31.68
CA HIS A 106 0.03 10.88 -32.87
C HIS A 106 -1.50 10.93 -32.78
N PRO A 107 -2.07 11.93 -32.09
CA PRO A 107 -3.52 12.07 -31.98
C PRO A 107 -4.11 12.58 -33.30
N ARG A 108 -5.22 11.99 -33.73
CA ARG A 108 -5.93 12.43 -34.94
C ARG A 108 -6.57 13.82 -34.76
N ASN A 109 -7.01 14.12 -33.54
CA ASN A 109 -7.63 15.39 -33.16
C ASN A 109 -7.08 15.83 -31.80
N VAL A 110 -6.91 17.14 -31.61
CA VAL A 110 -6.53 17.75 -30.33
C VAL A 110 -7.58 18.79 -29.91
N PRO A 111 -7.85 18.97 -28.61
CA PRO A 111 -8.78 20.01 -28.16
C PRO A 111 -8.25 21.41 -28.50
N ASN A 112 -9.13 22.31 -28.93
CA ASN A 112 -8.78 23.70 -29.25
C ASN A 112 -8.25 24.49 -28.04
N LYS A 113 -8.56 24.05 -26.83
CA LYS A 113 -8.09 24.65 -25.58
C LYS A 113 -7.35 23.59 -24.77
N ILE A 114 -6.03 23.66 -24.79
CA ILE A 114 -5.19 22.89 -23.85
C ILE A 114 -5.09 23.75 -22.59
N VAL A 115 -5.62 23.24 -21.48
CA VAL A 115 -5.40 23.84 -20.16
C VAL A 115 -4.10 23.24 -19.65
N VAL A 116 -3.02 24.01 -19.73
CA VAL A 116 -1.72 23.68 -19.12
C VAL A 116 -1.71 24.24 -17.70
#